data_AF-R7JB15-F1
#
_entry.id   AF-R7JB15-F1
#
_cell.length_a   1.000
_cell.length_b   1.000
_cell.length_c   1.000
_cell.angle_alpha   90.00
_cell.angle_beta   90.00
_cell.angle_gamma   90.00
#
_symmetry.space_group_name_H-M   'P 1'
#
loop_
_entity.id
_entity.type
_entity.pdbx_description
1 polymer ?
#
loop_
_entity_poly.entity_id
_entity_poly.type
_entity_poly.pdbx_seq_one_letter_code
_entity_poly.pdbx_strand_id
1 'polypeptide(L)'
;MGYIHCCGALHKTRTYRLVPQDSFILCELDYLAKCPVCGHTVVQLTRVDRDDNISVVRKVNKKAKLFFEKLKKLILYEVRSIKYNKVNCGKFYLNYNEFGVKKRCYSNLRTLKIGLAENKDLKINP
;
A
#
# COMPACT_ATOMS: atom_id res chain seq x y z
N MET A 1 1.23 2.48 4.45
CA MET A 1 0.21 3.29 5.16
C MET A 1 0.97 4.14 6.16
N GLY A 2 0.87 5.46 6.05
CA GLY A 2 1.66 6.40 6.83
C GLY A 2 0.94 6.91 8.07
N TYR A 3 1.70 7.62 8.89
CA TYR A 3 1.24 8.23 10.13
C TYR A 3 1.90 9.59 10.31
N ILE A 4 1.15 10.55 10.83
CA ILE A 4 1.68 11.84 11.24
C ILE A 4 1.49 11.99 12.74
N HIS A 5 2.56 12.37 13.42
CA HIS A 5 2.50 12.75 14.83
C HIS A 5 1.94 14.18 14.96
N CYS A 6 0.81 14.35 15.64
CA CYS A 6 0.22 15.66 15.93
C CYS A 6 -0.36 15.65 17.35
N CYS A 7 -0.14 16.72 18.12
CA CYS A 7 -0.67 16.84 19.49
C CYS A 7 -0.35 15.65 20.41
N GLY A 8 0.84 15.07 20.29
CA GLY A 8 1.28 13.95 21.15
C GLY A 8 0.76 12.57 20.73
N ALA A 9 0.01 12.47 19.63
CA ALA A 9 -0.52 11.20 19.13
C ALA A 9 -0.15 10.96 17.66
N LEU A 10 -0.01 9.68 17.31
CA LEU A 10 0.13 9.23 15.93
C LEU A 10 -1.25 9.08 15.29
N HIS A 11 -1.48 9.81 14.20
CA HIS A 11 -2.72 9.73 13.45
C HIS A 11 -2.48 9.09 12.08
N LYS A 12 -3.38 8.17 11.71
CA LYS A 12 -3.38 7.55 10.39
C LYS A 12 -3.62 8.59 9.31
N THR A 13 -2.82 8.54 8.27
CA THR A 13 -2.92 9.45 7.12
C THR A 13 -3.27 8.72 5.84
N ARG A 14 -3.74 9.49 4.86
CA ARG A 14 -3.73 9.03 3.47
C ARG A 14 -2.34 9.28 2.93
N THR A 15 -1.71 8.23 2.42
CA THR A 15 -0.34 8.29 1.89
C THR A 15 -0.39 8.23 0.38
N TYR A 16 0.33 9.12 -0.27
CA TYR A 16 0.43 9.21 -1.72
C TYR A 16 1.88 9.03 -2.13
N ARG A 17 2.10 8.24 -3.18
CA ARG A 17 3.41 8.15 -3.85
C ARG A 17 3.45 9.18 -4.97
N LEU A 18 4.51 9.97 -5.00
CA LEU A 18 4.71 11.01 -6.01
C LEU A 18 5.76 10.55 -7.00
N VAL A 19 5.71 11.15 -8.20
CA VAL A 19 6.83 11.11 -9.13
C VAL A 19 8.05 11.71 -8.41
N PRO A 20 9.16 10.98 -8.27
CA PRO A 20 10.39 11.56 -7.75
C PRO A 20 10.85 12.69 -8.70
N GLN A 21 11.09 13.87 -8.13
CA GLN A 21 11.75 14.98 -8.82
C GLN A 21 13.17 15.10 -8.27
N ASP A 22 14.11 15.52 -9.12
CA ASP A 22 15.53 15.69 -8.79
C ASP A 22 16.24 14.40 -8.36
N SER A 23 17.35 14.52 -7.62
CA SER A 23 18.23 13.46 -7.11
C SER A 23 17.55 12.45 -6.17
N PHE A 24 16.29 12.69 -5.81
CA PHE A 24 15.54 11.86 -4.88
C PHE A 24 15.04 10.58 -5.56
N ILE A 25 15.22 9.42 -4.90
CA ILE A 25 14.72 8.13 -5.38
C ILE A 25 13.24 7.95 -5.00
N LEU A 26 12.86 8.43 -3.81
CA LEU A 26 11.54 8.17 -3.25
C LEU A 26 10.93 9.45 -2.66
N CYS A 27 9.67 9.69 -3.00
CA CYS A 27 8.87 10.80 -2.49
C CYS A 27 7.51 10.27 -2.03
N GLU A 28 7.24 10.38 -0.72
CA GLU A 28 5.98 9.98 -0.10
C GLU A 28 5.32 11.17 0.59
N LEU A 29 4.03 11.37 0.34
CA LEU A 29 3.24 12.45 0.90
C LEU A 29 2.15 11.89 1.81
N ASP A 30 2.24 12.21 3.08
CA ASP A 30 1.22 11.92 4.07
C ASP A 30 0.28 13.10 4.26
N TYR A 31 -1.02 12.84 4.17
CA TYR A 31 -2.07 13.82 4.34
C TYR A 31 -3.01 13.45 5.49
N LEU A 32 -3.08 14.35 6.48
CA LEU A 32 -4.05 14.35 7.57
C LEU A 32 -5.04 15.50 7.36
N ALA A 33 -6.26 15.19 6.90
CA ALA A 33 -7.27 16.20 6.61
C ALA A 33 -7.64 17.06 7.83
N LYS A 34 -7.81 16.41 9.00
CA LYS A 34 -8.15 17.05 10.26
C LYS A 34 -7.60 16.22 11.42
N CYS A 35 -6.74 16.81 12.24
CA CYS A 35 -6.32 16.22 13.50
C CYS A 35 -7.52 16.19 14.47
N PRO A 36 -7.81 15.06 15.14
CA PRO A 36 -8.93 14.96 16.08
C PRO A 36 -8.75 15.83 17.33
N VAL A 37 -7.51 16.20 17.67
CA VAL A 37 -7.20 17.00 18.87
C VAL A 37 -7.27 18.51 18.58
N CYS A 38 -6.48 19.01 17.63
CA CYS A 38 -6.40 20.45 17.32
C CYS A 38 -7.22 20.91 16.11
N GLY A 39 -7.85 19.99 15.36
CA GLY A 39 -8.60 20.31 14.14
C GLY A 39 -7.73 20.73 12.95
N HIS A 40 -6.40 20.73 13.08
CA HIS A 40 -5.52 21.17 12.01
C HIS A 40 -5.43 20.18 10.85
N THR A 41 -5.32 20.72 9.63
CA THR A 41 -4.90 19.95 8.46
C THR A 41 -3.39 19.87 8.44
N VAL A 42 -2.80 18.68 8.27
CA VAL A 42 -1.35 18.49 8.24
C VAL A 42 -0.96 17.73 6.98
N VAL A 43 0.09 18.19 6.32
CA VAL A 43 0.73 17.52 5.18
C VAL A 43 2.20 17.33 5.51
N GLN A 44 2.73 16.15 5.27
CA GLN A 44 4.14 15.84 5.41
C GLN A 44 4.65 15.17 4.14
N LEU A 45 5.68 15.75 3.53
CA LEU A 45 6.40 15.17 2.40
C LEU A 45 7.72 14.61 2.93
N THR A 46 7.92 13.31 2.74
CA THR A 46 9.16 12.60 3.06
C THR A 46 9.85 12.26 1.75
N ARG A 47 11.12 12.64 1.60
CA ARG A 47 11.92 12.36 0.42
C ARG A 47 13.22 11.66 0.83
N VAL A 48 13.67 10.74 0.00
CA VAL A 48 14.90 9.97 0.23
C VAL A 48 15.80 10.12 -1.00
N ASP A 49 17.03 10.55 -0.78
CA ASP A 49 18.09 10.66 -1.80
C ASP A 49 18.78 9.32 -2.06
N ARG A 50 19.74 9.31 -3.00
CA ARG A 50 20.53 8.10 -3.34
C ARG A 50 21.45 7.63 -2.22
N ASP A 51 21.88 8.55 -1.36
CA ASP A 51 22.74 8.26 -0.22
C ASP A 51 21.93 7.94 1.06
N ASP A 52 20.66 7.52 0.90
CA ASP A 52 19.71 7.25 1.99
C ASP A 52 19.43 8.43 2.93
N ASN A 53 19.79 9.65 2.53
CA ASN A 53 19.49 10.87 3.27
C ASN A 53 17.98 11.18 3.22
N ILE A 54 17.39 11.38 4.40
CA ILE A 54 15.95 11.64 4.55
C ILE A 54 15.72 13.14 4.73
N SER A 55 14.92 13.74 3.84
CA SER A 55 14.43 15.11 4.01
C SER A 55 12.91 15.12 4.24
N VAL A 56 12.46 15.84 5.27
CA VAL A 56 11.05 15.91 5.65
C VAL A 56 10.57 17.35 5.61
N VAL A 57 9.50 17.61 4.86
CA VAL A 57 8.85 18.91 4.79
C VAL A 57 7.43 18.80 5.33
N ARG A 58 7.16 19.50 6.43
CA ARG A 58 5.84 19.51 7.07
C ARG A 58 5.18 20.88 6.97
N LYS A 59 3.89 20.92 6.62
CA LYS A 59 3.05 22.12 6.60
C LYS A 59 1.73 21.87 7.31
N VAL A 60 1.13 22.95 7.83
CA VAL A 60 -0.11 22.91 8.63
C VAL A 60 -1.14 23.91 8.08
N ASN A 61 -2.43 23.60 8.24
CA ASN A 61 -3.60 24.42 7.90
C ASN A 61 -3.60 24.94 6.44
N LYS A 62 -3.77 26.25 6.25
CA LYS A 62 -3.86 26.88 4.92
C LYS A 62 -2.63 26.57 4.06
N LYS A 63 -1.43 26.58 4.66
CA LYS A 63 -0.18 26.23 3.98
C LYS A 63 -0.18 24.76 3.56
N ALA A 64 -0.72 23.86 4.39
CA ALA A 64 -0.86 22.45 4.04
C ALA A 64 -1.79 22.25 2.84
N LYS A 65 -2.96 22.89 2.84
CA LYS A 65 -3.93 22.78 1.72
C LYS A 65 -3.33 23.25 0.40
N LEU A 66 -2.71 24.44 0.39
CA LEU A 66 -2.05 24.97 -0.81
C LEU A 66 -0.90 24.06 -1.28
N PHE A 67 -0.12 23.51 -0.35
CA PHE A 67 0.97 22.61 -0.68
C PHE A 67 0.47 21.28 -1.28
N PHE A 68 -0.60 20.72 -0.72
CA PHE A 68 -1.24 19.51 -1.24
C PHE A 68 -1.80 19.73 -2.66
N GLU A 69 -2.51 20.83 -2.91
CA GLU A 69 -3.05 21.14 -4.24
C GLU A 69 -1.94 21.25 -5.31
N LYS A 70 -0.79 21.85 -4.96
CA LYS A 70 0.37 21.91 -5.87
C LYS A 70 0.90 20.51 -6.21
N LEU A 71 0.99 19.64 -5.20
CA LEU A 71 1.55 18.30 -5.35
C LEU A 71 0.59 17.30 -5.99
N LYS A 72 -0.72 17.55 -6.02
CA LYS A 72 -1.71 16.64 -6.63
C LYS A 72 -1.36 16.22 -8.06
N LYS A 73 -0.78 17.14 -8.85
CA LYS A 73 -0.39 16.87 -10.25
C LYS A 73 0.74 15.84 -10.38
N LEU A 74 1.51 15.64 -9.30
CA LEU A 74 2.67 14.76 -9.25
C LEU A 74 2.34 13.41 -8.56
N ILE A 75 1.11 13.22 -8.09
CA ILE A 75 0.71 11.97 -7.44
C ILE A 75 0.57 10.87 -8.48
N LEU A 76 1.33 9.79 -8.30
CA LEU A 76 1.22 8.58 -9.11
C LEU A 76 0.03 7.73 -8.65
N TYR A 77 -0.01 7.42 -7.36
CA TYR A 77 -1.08 6.61 -6.77
C TYR A 77 -1.21 6.82 -5.25
N GLU A 78 -2.37 6.46 -4.73
CA GLU A 78 -2.65 6.41 -3.29
C GLU A 78 -2.29 5.03 -2.72
N VAL A 79 -1.48 4.99 -1.65
CA VAL A 79 -1.13 3.76 -0.94
C VAL A 79 -2.28 3.37 -0.02
N ARG A 80 -3.11 2.44 -0.48
CA ARG A 80 -4.22 1.91 0.31
C ARG A 80 -3.78 0.71 1.13
N SER A 81 -4.29 0.60 2.36
CA SER A 81 -4.10 -0.62 3.15
C SER A 81 -4.89 -1.77 2.53
N ILE A 82 -4.22 -2.90 2.36
CA ILE A 82 -4.87 -4.14 1.93
C ILE A 82 -5.76 -4.60 3.08
N LYS A 83 -7.08 -4.65 2.85
CA LYS A 83 -8.01 -5.26 3.80
C LYS A 83 -7.89 -6.78 3.67
N TYR A 84 -7.05 -7.38 4.50
CA TYR A 84 -6.86 -8.84 4.52
C TYR A 84 -8.16 -9.63 4.80
N ASN A 85 -9.17 -9.01 5.42
CA ASN A 85 -10.49 -9.63 5.61
C ASN A 85 -11.26 -9.88 4.29
N LYS A 86 -10.78 -9.37 3.15
CA LYS A 86 -11.37 -9.60 1.82
C LYS A 86 -10.46 -10.41 0.90
N VAL A 87 -9.44 -11.09 1.43
CA VAL A 87 -8.82 -12.12 0.61
C VAL A 87 -9.82 -13.27 0.55
N ASN A 88 -10.52 -13.39 -0.57
CA ASN A 88 -11.22 -14.61 -0.97
C ASN A 88 -10.17 -15.70 -1.22
N CYS A 89 -9.35 -16.02 -0.22
CA CYS A 89 -8.57 -17.24 -0.21
C CYS A 89 -9.59 -18.37 -0.24
N GLY A 90 -9.59 -19.17 -1.30
CA GLY A 90 -10.34 -20.42 -1.29
C GLY A 90 -9.96 -21.21 -0.04
N LYS A 91 -10.94 -21.84 0.62
CA LYS A 91 -10.73 -22.73 1.77
C LYS A 91 -10.04 -24.04 1.34
N PHE A 92 -8.94 -23.96 0.61
CA PHE A 92 -8.16 -25.12 0.21
C PHE A 92 -7.18 -25.43 1.33
N TYR A 93 -7.48 -26.49 2.09
CA TYR A 93 -6.53 -27.07 3.03
C TYR A 93 -6.41 -28.57 2.75
N LEU A 94 -5.17 -29.04 2.69
CA LEU A 94 -4.82 -30.45 2.49
C LEU A 94 -4.49 -31.04 3.85
N ASN A 95 -5.29 -32.02 4.29
CA ASN A 95 -4.94 -32.80 5.47
C ASN A 95 -3.98 -33.93 5.06
N TYR A 96 -2.72 -33.75 5.40
CA TYR A 96 -1.70 -34.80 5.37
C TYR A 96 -1.68 -35.56 6.71
N ASN A 97 -1.32 -36.84 6.69
CA ASN A 97 -0.89 -37.52 7.91
C ASN A 97 0.59 -37.23 8.22
N GLU A 98 1.07 -37.73 9.35
CA GLU A 98 2.46 -37.63 9.81
C GLU A 98 3.50 -38.25 8.84
N PHE A 99 3.05 -39.04 7.86
CA PHE A 99 3.87 -39.64 6.81
C PHE A 99 3.73 -38.92 5.45
N GLY A 100 3.07 -37.76 5.39
CA GLY A 100 2.92 -36.97 4.16
C GLY A 100 1.91 -37.52 3.14
N VAL A 101 1.09 -38.51 3.52
CA VAL A 101 0.05 -39.09 2.68
C VAL A 101 -1.28 -38.32 2.87
N LYS A 102 -1.86 -37.85 1.76
CA LYS A 102 -3.10 -37.05 1.73
C LYS A 102 -4.31 -37.89 2.16
N LYS A 103 -4.95 -37.55 3.29
CA LYS A 103 -6.12 -38.29 3.82
C LYS A 103 -7.47 -37.79 3.29
N ARG A 104 -7.65 -36.49 3.05
CA ARG A 104 -8.91 -35.92 2.51
C ARG A 104 -8.70 -34.55 1.88
N CYS A 105 -9.41 -34.29 0.78
CA CYS A 105 -9.44 -32.99 0.10
C CYS A 105 -10.75 -32.27 0.44
N TYR A 106 -10.69 -31.16 1.16
CA TYR A 106 -11.86 -30.34 1.47
C TYR A 106 -11.88 -29.12 0.54
N SER A 107 -12.18 -29.33 -0.73
CA SER A 107 -12.17 -28.28 -1.75
C SER A 107 -13.54 -28.09 -2.37
N ASN A 108 -14.12 -26.90 -2.23
CA ASN A 108 -15.09 -26.41 -3.20
C ASN A 108 -14.26 -25.89 -4.41
N LEU A 109 -13.90 -26.78 -5.34
CA LEU A 109 -13.09 -26.46 -6.54
C LEU A 109 -13.75 -25.40 -7.43
N ARG A 110 -15.04 -25.13 -7.22
CA ARG A 110 -15.86 -24.15 -7.95
C ARG A 110 -15.33 -22.70 -7.89
N THR A 111 -14.49 -22.36 -6.91
CA THR A 111 -13.92 -21.00 -6.76
C THR A 111 -12.48 -20.87 -7.24
N LEU A 112 -11.85 -21.97 -7.66
CA LEU A 112 -10.50 -21.98 -8.22
C LEU A 112 -10.56 -21.48 -9.67
N LYS A 113 -10.51 -20.17 -9.85
CA LYS A 113 -10.17 -19.59 -11.16
C LYS A 113 -8.67 -19.80 -11.35
N ILE A 114 -8.27 -20.97 -11.84
CA ILE A 114 -6.97 -21.13 -12.47
C ILE A 114 -6.97 -20.14 -13.62
N GLY A 115 -6.22 -19.06 -13.49
CA GLY A 115 -5.99 -18.17 -14.62
C GLY A 115 -5.43 -19.03 -15.74
N LEU A 116 -6.08 -19.01 -16.91
CA LEU A 116 -5.48 -19.47 -18.16
C LEU A 116 -4.24 -18.61 -18.40
N ALA A 117 -3.14 -18.94 -17.73
CA ALA A 117 -1.82 -18.58 -18.21
C ALA A 117 -1.58 -19.55 -19.36
N GLU A 118 -1.59 -19.04 -20.59
CA GLU A 118 -1.05 -19.76 -21.73
C GLU A 118 0.37 -20.18 -21.36
N ASN A 119 0.55 -21.46 -21.03
CA ASN A 119 1.86 -22.06 -20.86
C ASN A 119 2.50 -22.09 -22.23
N LYS A 120 3.32 -21.08 -22.55
CA LYS A 120 4.09 -21.01 -23.79
C LYS A 120 5.02 -22.23 -23.97
N ASP A 121 5.29 -22.94 -22.88
CA ASP A 121 6.19 -24.08 -22.83
C ASP A 121 5.47 -25.45 -22.91
N LEU A 122 4.13 -25.49 -22.92
CA LEU A 122 3.39 -26.72 -23.21
C LEU A 122 3.36 -26.94 -24.72
N LYS A 123 4.43 -27.54 -25.26
CA LYS A 123 4.37 -28.18 -26.58
C LYS A 123 3.41 -29.37 -26.48
N ILE A 124 2.18 -29.16 -26.92
CA ILE A 124 1.24 -30.25 -27.18
C ILE A 124 1.84 -31.00 -28.39
N ASN A 125 2.42 -32.18 -28.14
CA ASN A 125 2.73 -33.09 -29.24
C ASN A 125 1.41 -33.55 -29.87
N PRO A 126 1.34 -33.62 -31.22
CA PRO A 126 0.13 -34.01 -31.96
C PRO A 126 -0.31 -35.44 -31.65
#